data_AF-A0A4Q1AWW4-F1
#
_entry.id   AF-A0A4Q1AWW4-F1
#
_cell.length_a   1.000
_cell.length_b   1.000
_cell.length_c   1.000
_cell.angle_alpha   90.00
_cell.angle_beta   90.00
_cell.angle_gamma   90.00
#
_symmetry.space_group_name_H-M   'P 1'
#
loop_
_entity.id
_entity.type
_entity.pdbx_description
1 polymer ?
#
loop_
_entity_poly.entity_id
_entity_poly.type
_entity_poly.pdbx_seq_one_letter_code
_entity_poly.pdbx_strand_id
1 'polypeptide(L)'
;MQTLIFLLLIFLIVIFSILLYYKNKHSSVDKLNKGICPTCGAKPKTFYDERTKSTFTVPVIKTRILKNHGCSGVSDIEYTCTSCGTKEVYSQSSLSNCSV
;
A
#
# COMPACT_ATOMS: atom_id res chain seq x y z
N MET A 1 -7.15 -41.80 13.52
CA MET A 1 -6.00 -41.42 12.67
C MET A 1 -6.43 -40.55 11.50
N GLN A 2 -7.30 -41.01 10.60
CA GLN A 2 -7.79 -40.23 9.44
C GLN A 2 -8.35 -38.83 9.79
N THR A 3 -9.18 -38.73 10.83
CA THR A 3 -9.86 -37.48 11.24
C THR A 3 -8.90 -36.45 11.83
N LEU A 4 -7.89 -36.89 12.58
CA LEU A 4 -6.87 -36.01 13.17
C LEU A 4 -5.94 -35.44 12.07
N ILE A 5 -5.56 -36.26 11.09
CA ILE A 5 -4.80 -35.79 9.92
C ILE A 5 -5.60 -34.75 9.13
N PHE A 6 -6.90 -34.97 8.93
CA PHE A 6 -7.76 -34.06 8.17
C PHE A 6 -7.93 -32.70 8.88
N LEU A 7 -8.10 -32.71 10.20
CA LEU A 7 -8.17 -31.50 11.03
C LEU A 7 -6.87 -30.67 10.95
N LEU A 8 -5.73 -31.34 11.01
CA LEU A 8 -4.41 -30.69 10.93
C LEU A 8 -4.20 -30.05 9.55
N LEU A 9 -4.60 -30.72 8.46
CA LEU A 9 -4.50 -30.16 7.12
C LEU A 9 -5.39 -28.92 6.94
N ILE A 10 -6.64 -28.95 7.40
CA ILE A 10 -7.53 -27.77 7.35
C ILE A 10 -6.91 -26.61 8.15
N PHE A 11 -6.39 -26.89 9.33
CA PHE A 11 -5.75 -25.88 10.17
C PHE A 11 -4.57 -25.20 9.45
N LEU A 12 -3.70 -25.98 8.79
CA LEU A 12 -2.60 -25.44 8.00
C LEU A 12 -3.08 -24.58 6.82
N ILE A 13 -4.14 -25.01 6.11
CA ILE A 13 -4.70 -24.25 4.98
C ILE A 13 -5.27 -22.91 5.45
N VAL A 14 -5.95 -22.87 6.60
CA VAL A 14 -6.49 -21.63 7.16
C VAL A 14 -5.35 -20.67 7.51
N ILE A 15 -4.30 -21.13 8.19
CA ILE A 15 -3.12 -20.30 8.50
C ILE A 15 -2.48 -19.77 7.21
N PHE A 16 -2.29 -20.63 6.22
CA PHE A 16 -1.67 -20.24 4.96
C PHE A 16 -2.50 -19.18 4.22
N SER A 17 -3.82 -19.32 4.22
CA SER A 17 -4.75 -18.35 3.61
C SER A 17 -4.67 -16.98 4.28
N ILE A 18 -4.60 -16.96 5.62
CA ILE A 18 -4.44 -15.72 6.39
C ILE A 18 -3.10 -15.05 6.05
N LEU A 19 -2.00 -15.81 6.04
CA LEU A 19 -0.68 -15.28 5.69
C LEU A 19 -0.63 -14.73 4.27
N LEU A 20 -1.24 -15.40 3.30
CA LEU A 20 -1.35 -14.91 1.92
C LEU A 20 -2.13 -13.60 1.84
N TYR A 21 -3.24 -13.48 2.57
CA TYR A 21 -4.01 -12.25 2.61
C TYR A 21 -3.18 -11.07 3.15
N TYR A 22 -2.48 -11.27 4.27
CA TYR A 22 -1.58 -10.25 4.82
C TYR A 22 -0.48 -9.85 3.84
N LYS A 23 0.17 -10.83 3.20
CA LYS A 23 1.23 -10.58 2.22
C LYS A 23 0.73 -9.79 1.02
N ASN A 24 -0.41 -10.15 0.44
CA ASN A 24 -0.97 -9.45 -0.71
C ASN A 24 -1.35 -8.01 -0.37
N LYS A 25 -1.97 -7.78 0.79
CA LYS A 25 -2.35 -6.43 1.24
C LYS A 25 -1.12 -5.53 1.42
N HIS A 26 -0.08 -6.01 2.07
CA HIS A 26 1.17 -5.25 2.23
C HIS A 26 1.87 -5.00 0.89
N SER A 27 1.91 -5.99 0.00
CA SER A 27 2.56 -5.85 -1.31
C SER A 27 1.90 -4.76 -2.18
N SER A 28 0.58 -4.62 -2.14
CA SER A 28 -0.11 -3.55 -2.86
C SER A 28 0.23 -2.18 -2.28
N VAL A 29 0.19 -2.02 -0.95
CA VAL A 29 0.54 -0.76 -0.27
C VAL A 29 1.98 -0.35 -0.55
N ASP A 30 2.93 -1.30 -0.56
CA ASP A 30 4.32 -1.02 -0.89
C ASP A 30 4.50 -0.52 -2.34
N LYS A 31 3.74 -1.07 -3.29
CA LYS A 31 3.77 -0.59 -4.68
C LYS A 31 3.25 0.84 -4.77
N LEU A 32 2.16 1.15 -4.08
CA LEU A 32 1.58 2.49 -4.01
C LEU A 32 2.52 3.49 -3.35
N ASN A 33 3.19 3.10 -2.25
CA ASN A 33 4.21 3.91 -1.59
C ASN A 33 5.44 4.14 -2.48
N LYS A 34 5.77 3.19 -3.37
CA LYS A 34 6.80 3.35 -4.41
C LYS A 34 6.32 4.16 -5.62
N GLY A 35 5.07 4.64 -5.62
CA GLY A 35 4.48 5.41 -6.72
C GLY A 35 4.09 4.56 -7.94
N ILE A 36 3.98 3.24 -7.78
CA ILE A 36 3.62 2.29 -8.84
C ILE A 36 2.16 1.89 -8.68
N CYS A 37 1.36 2.06 -9.73
CA CYS A 37 -0.04 1.62 -9.70
C CYS A 37 -0.12 0.08 -9.78
N PRO A 38 -0.76 -0.61 -8.82
CA PRO A 38 -0.90 -2.06 -8.84
C PRO A 38 -1.83 -2.55 -9.95
N THR A 39 -2.74 -1.70 -10.43
CA THR A 39 -3.76 -2.05 -11.44
C THR A 39 -3.26 -1.89 -12.88
N CYS A 40 -2.56 -0.80 -13.19
CA CYS A 40 -2.11 -0.50 -14.56
C CYS A 40 -0.58 -0.53 -14.74
N GLY A 41 0.19 -0.72 -13.66
CA GLY A 41 1.65 -0.80 -13.70
C GLY A 41 2.36 0.53 -14.00
N ALA A 42 1.65 1.65 -14.06
CA ALA A 42 2.21 2.96 -14.35
C ALA A 42 3.22 3.39 -13.27
N LYS A 43 4.35 3.96 -13.72
CA LYS A 43 5.50 4.36 -12.90
C LYS A 43 5.75 5.87 -13.02
N PRO A 44 6.31 6.51 -11.98
CA PRO A 44 6.71 7.92 -12.07
C PRO A 44 7.71 8.11 -13.21
N LYS A 45 7.49 9.14 -14.02
CA LYS A 45 8.41 9.50 -15.11
C LYS A 45 9.38 10.57 -14.61
N THR A 46 10.66 10.33 -14.78
CA THR A 46 11.73 11.28 -14.47
C THR A 46 12.25 11.87 -15.76
N PHE A 47 12.22 13.19 -15.86
CA PHE A 47 12.77 13.95 -16.98
C PHE A 47 13.98 14.72 -16.48
N TYR A 48 15.09 14.64 -17.18
CA TYR A 48 16.27 15.46 -16.90
C TYR A 48 16.32 16.60 -17.92
N ASP A 49 16.35 17.83 -17.43
CA ASP A 49 16.52 19.00 -18.28
C ASP A 49 17.97 19.47 -18.23
N GLU A 50 18.65 19.42 -19.38
CA GLU A 50 20.06 19.82 -19.51
C GLU A 50 20.26 21.34 -19.39
N ARG A 51 19.26 22.17 -19.72
CA ARG A 51 19.38 23.64 -19.63
C ARG A 51 19.33 24.13 -18.20
N THR A 52 18.48 23.54 -17.37
CA THR A 52 18.30 23.93 -15.96
C THR A 52 19.05 23.03 -14.99
N LYS A 53 19.70 21.97 -15.49
CA LYS A 53 20.38 20.93 -14.70
C LYS A 53 19.49 20.35 -13.60
N SER A 54 18.18 20.26 -13.85
CA SER A 54 17.19 19.83 -12.87
C SER A 54 16.45 18.58 -13.33
N THR A 55 16.19 17.67 -12.39
CA THR A 55 15.40 16.47 -12.64
C THR A 55 13.96 16.70 -12.19
N PHE A 56 13.00 16.58 -13.11
CA PHE A 56 11.58 16.65 -12.83
C PHE A 56 11.00 15.25 -12.73
N THR A 57 10.44 14.92 -11.57
CA THR A 57 9.70 13.66 -11.39
C THR A 57 8.22 13.95 -11.42
N VAL A 58 7.50 13.41 -12.40
CA VAL A 58 6.05 13.51 -12.48
C VAL A 58 5.45 12.30 -11.75
N PRO A 59 4.83 12.50 -10.57
CA PRO A 59 4.24 11.41 -9.81
C PRO A 59 2.95 10.92 -10.49
N VAL A 60 2.81 9.61 -10.60
CA VAL A 60 1.62 8.94 -11.14
C VAL A 60 0.56 8.70 -10.06
N ILE A 61 0.99 8.64 -8.79
CA ILE A 61 0.10 8.41 -7.65
C ILE A 61 -0.05 9.73 -6.88
N LYS A 62 -1.29 10.17 -6.70
CA LYS A 62 -1.66 11.26 -5.81
C LYS A 62 -2.06 10.67 -4.47
N THR A 63 -1.45 11.14 -3.39
CA THR A 63 -1.79 10.73 -2.02
C THR A 63 -2.57 11.84 -1.33
N ARG A 64 -3.63 11.47 -0.60
CA ARG A 64 -4.42 12.40 0.20
C ARG A 64 -4.78 11.74 1.52
N ILE A 65 -4.61 12.46 2.62
CA ILE A 65 -5.09 12.01 3.93
C ILE A 65 -6.59 12.31 4.01
N LEU A 66 -7.43 11.27 4.14
CA LEU A 66 -8.88 11.41 4.29
C LEU A 66 -9.27 11.71 5.73
N LYS A 67 -8.72 10.93 6.66
CA LYS A 67 -8.99 11.05 8.09
C LYS A 67 -7.69 10.89 8.84
N ASN A 68 -7.47 11.80 9.78
CA ASN A 68 -6.40 11.70 10.74
C ASN A 68 -7.03 11.38 12.10
N HIS A 69 -6.72 10.21 12.66
CA HIS A 69 -7.25 9.78 13.96
C HIS A 69 -6.44 10.34 15.14
N GLY A 70 -5.62 11.37 14.89
CA GLY A 70 -4.90 12.11 15.94
C GLY A 70 -3.89 11.23 16.68
N CYS A 71 -3.99 11.19 18.01
CA CYS A 71 -3.05 10.45 18.86
C CYS A 71 -3.15 8.93 18.77
N SER A 72 -4.15 8.38 18.08
CA SER A 72 -4.16 6.95 17.75
C SER A 72 -3.06 6.57 16.76
N GLY A 73 -2.38 7.54 16.13
CA GLY A 73 -1.30 7.29 15.17
C GLY A 73 -1.80 6.69 13.86
N VAL A 74 -3.10 6.49 13.68
CA VAL A 74 -3.66 5.95 12.44
C VAL A 74 -4.13 7.10 11.56
N SER A 75 -3.73 7.09 10.30
CA SER A 75 -4.25 7.97 9.26
C SER A 75 -4.77 7.14 8.09
N ASP A 76 -5.95 7.50 7.59
CA ASP A 76 -6.52 6.91 6.39
C ASP A 76 -6.01 7.70 5.18
N ILE A 77 -5.21 7.03 4.35
CA ILE A 77 -4.59 7.62 3.17
C ILE A 77 -5.29 7.06 1.92
N GLU A 78 -5.83 7.94 1.10
CA GLU A 78 -6.31 7.65 -0.25
C GLU A 78 -5.18 7.83 -1.25
N TYR A 79 -5.00 6.80 -2.06
CA TYR A 79 -4.11 6.77 -3.20
C TYR A 79 -4.94 6.79 -4.46
N THR A 80 -4.74 7.82 -5.29
CA THR A 80 -5.40 7.94 -6.60
C THR A 80 -4.36 7.84 -7.70
N CYS A 81 -4.54 6.91 -8.63
CA CYS A 81 -3.70 6.84 -9.82
C CYS A 81 -4.18 7.84 -10.89
N THR A 82 -3.30 8.70 -11.37
CA THR A 82 -3.61 9.67 -12.43
C THR A 82 -3.71 9.06 -13.82
N SER A 83 -3.14 7.86 -14.04
CA SER A 83 -3.17 7.18 -15.35
C SER A 83 -4.46 6.39 -15.59
N CYS A 84 -5.00 5.71 -14.58
CA CYS A 84 -6.21 4.87 -14.72
C CYS A 84 -7.38 5.32 -13.83
N GLY A 85 -7.20 6.32 -12.96
CA GLY A 85 -8.27 6.84 -12.10
C GLY A 85 -8.64 5.95 -10.91
N THR A 86 -7.96 4.82 -10.69
CA THR A 86 -8.25 3.92 -9.57
C THR A 86 -7.94 4.59 -8.24
N LYS A 87 -8.84 4.39 -7.27
CA LYS A 87 -8.76 4.92 -5.92
C LYS A 87 -8.71 3.79 -4.91
N GLU A 88 -7.72 3.79 -4.04
CA GLU A 88 -7.58 2.82 -2.97
C GLU A 88 -7.32 3.55 -1.65
N VAL A 89 -7.96 3.10 -0.57
CA VAL A 89 -7.82 3.72 0.75
C VAL A 89 -7.17 2.72 1.70
N TYR A 90 -6.10 3.16 2.36
CA TYR A 90 -5.35 2.36 3.31
C TYR A 90 -5.17 3.12 4.62
N SER A 91 -5.55 2.49 5.72
CA SER A 91 -5.19 2.96 7.06
C SER A 91 -3.72 2.64 7.32
N GLN A 92 -2.89 3.67 7.50
CA GLN A 92 -1.50 3.54 7.87
C GLN A 92 -1.28 4.03 9.28
N SER A 93 -0.59 3.22 10.08
CA SER A 93 -0.06 3.64 11.37
C SER A 93 1.18 4.50 11.13
N SER A 94 1.01 5.82 11.23
CA SER A 94 2.10 6.77 11.42
C SER A 94 2.53 6.80 12.89
N LEU A 95 3.83 6.94 13.17
CA LEU A 95 4.29 7.17 14.54
C LEU A 95 3.52 8.37 15.12
N SER A 96 2.72 8.13 16.15
CA SER A 96 1.99 9.17 16.85
C SER A 96 3.01 10.07 17.57
N ASN A 97 3.32 11.23 17.01
CA ASN A 97 4.07 12.29 17.69
C ASN A 97 3.19 13.01 18.73
N CYS A 98 2.48 12.25 19.57
CA CYS A 98 1.84 12.83 20.73
C CYS A 98 2.89 12.92 21.83
N SER A 99 3.50 14.10 21.92
CA SER A 99 4.19 14.55 23.11
C SER A 99 3.17 14.55 24.25
N VAL A 100 3.35 13.63 25.20
CA VAL A 100 2.76 13.76 26.54
C VAL A 100 3.49 14.86 27.28
#